data_AF-A0A1Q9JJQ5-F1
#
_entry.id   AF-A0A1Q9JJQ5-F1
#
_cell.length_a   1.000
_cell.length_b   1.000
_cell.length_c   1.000
_cell.angle_alpha   90.00
_cell.angle_beta   90.00
_cell.angle_gamma   90.00
#
_symmetry.space_group_name_H-M   'P 1'
#
loop_
_entity.id
_entity.type
_entity.pdbx_description
1 polymer ?
#
loop_
_entity_poly.entity_id
_entity_poly.type
_entity_poly.pdbx_seq_one_letter_code
_entity_poly.pdbx_strand_id
1 'polypeptide(L)'
;MPNEFTFEIRKHLGTLAVRNNGWSKELNIVCWNDHSVPKFDIRAWDRNHTHMSRGITLYADEMRQLVSLYLAYQNQKTVDEAKADQEADRMEYLEYRRKTEQYRAASAAEETAAYAPNNRTSPDIGAPDRNAMADEPLASMEEGATEVPEESVPGPETDEYAQDVPMDVPMPVNQDSGADAACAAF
;
A
#
# COMPACT_ATOMS: atom_id res chain seq x y z
N MET A 1 29.42 -31.45 46.05
CA MET A 1 29.42 -32.20 44.78
C MET A 1 28.90 -31.26 43.71
N PRO A 2 29.61 -31.04 42.59
CA PRO A 2 29.01 -30.31 41.46
C PRO A 2 27.82 -31.14 40.97
N ASN A 3 26.64 -30.53 40.88
CA ASN A 3 25.48 -31.18 40.26
C ASN A 3 25.83 -31.41 38.79
N GLU A 4 26.09 -32.67 38.44
CA GLU A 4 26.31 -33.07 37.05
C GLU A 4 24.99 -32.85 36.29
N PHE A 5 25.05 -31.98 35.29
CA PHE A 5 23.89 -31.56 34.53
C PHE A 5 23.67 -32.55 33.38
N THR A 6 22.64 -33.38 33.49
CA THR A 6 22.29 -34.37 32.47
C THR A 6 21.21 -33.82 31.57
N PHE A 7 21.25 -34.22 30.29
CA PHE A 7 20.24 -33.84 29.33
C PHE A 7 20.02 -34.94 28.32
N GLU A 8 18.76 -35.11 27.92
CA GLU A 8 18.36 -36.06 26.90
C GLU A 8 17.56 -35.32 25.83
N ILE A 9 18.07 -35.31 24.59
CA ILE A 9 17.34 -34.78 23.45
C ILE A 9 16.30 -35.83 23.04
N ARG A 10 15.04 -35.60 23.41
CA ARG A 10 13.91 -36.50 23.09
C ARG A 10 13.53 -36.45 21.62
N LYS A 11 13.53 -35.25 21.03
CA LYS A 11 13.14 -35.04 19.64
C LYS A 11 13.82 -33.80 19.07
N HIS A 12 14.38 -33.93 17.87
CA HIS A 12 14.79 -32.79 17.06
C HIS A 12 13.60 -32.30 16.24
N LEU A 13 13.27 -31.00 16.31
CA LEU A 13 12.17 -30.42 15.52
C LEU A 13 12.66 -29.76 14.24
N GLY A 14 13.84 -29.14 14.29
CA GLY A 14 14.45 -28.57 13.10
C GLY A 14 15.61 -27.63 13.39
N THR A 15 16.33 -27.28 12.32
CA THR A 15 17.47 -26.36 12.36
C THR A 15 17.04 -24.97 11.94
N LEU A 16 17.21 -23.99 12.82
CA LEU A 16 16.89 -22.58 12.58
C LEU A 16 17.99 -21.86 11.79
N ALA A 17 19.25 -22.21 12.01
CA ALA A 17 20.38 -21.63 11.28
C ALA A 17 21.60 -22.55 11.32
N VAL A 18 22.27 -22.72 10.18
CA VAL A 18 23.54 -23.42 10.09
C VAL A 18 24.65 -22.39 10.01
N ARG A 19 25.70 -22.53 10.84
CA ARG A 19 26.90 -21.68 10.77
C ARG A 19 28.06 -22.45 10.16
N ASN A 20 28.92 -21.74 9.43
CA ASN A 20 30.09 -22.32 8.73
C ASN A 20 31.14 -22.94 9.68
N ASN A 21 31.06 -22.65 10.97
CA ASN A 21 31.95 -23.19 12.00
C ASN A 21 31.50 -24.55 12.55
N GLY A 22 30.52 -25.21 11.92
CA GLY A 22 30.02 -26.52 12.35
C GLY A 22 29.05 -26.46 13.53
N TRP A 23 28.56 -25.27 13.88
CA TRP A 23 27.50 -25.09 14.87
C TRP A 23 26.15 -24.87 14.19
N SER A 24 25.13 -25.59 14.64
CA SER A 24 23.75 -25.46 14.18
C SER A 24 22.88 -24.93 15.30
N LYS A 25 22.16 -23.83 15.06
CA LYS A 25 21.08 -23.40 15.94
C LYS A 25 19.86 -24.24 15.64
N GLU A 26 19.37 -24.94 16.64
CA GLU A 26 18.30 -25.92 16.50
C GLU A 26 17.18 -25.67 17.50
N LEU A 27 15.99 -26.13 17.16
CA LEU A 27 14.87 -26.27 18.06
C LEU A 27 14.70 -27.75 18.39
N ASN A 28 14.89 -28.09 19.66
CA ASN A 28 14.85 -29.44 20.18
C ASN A 28 13.82 -29.54 21.31
N ILE A 29 13.36 -30.76 21.58
CA ILE A 29 12.63 -31.13 22.78
C ILE A 29 13.61 -31.85 23.69
N VAL A 30 13.91 -31.26 24.84
CA VAL A 30 14.96 -31.74 25.76
C VAL A 30 14.36 -31.99 27.14
N CYS A 31 14.71 -33.13 27.72
CA CYS A 31 14.52 -33.44 29.13
C CYS A 31 15.80 -33.08 29.88
N TRP A 32 15.70 -32.20 30.88
CA TRP A 32 16.82 -31.78 31.71
C TRP A 32 16.82 -32.56 33.03
N ASN A 33 17.96 -33.01 33.53
CA ASN A 33 18.14 -33.60 34.85
C ASN A 33 17.11 -34.69 35.22
N ASP A 34 16.79 -35.58 34.28
CA ASP A 34 15.77 -36.63 34.43
C ASP A 34 14.35 -36.12 34.77
N HIS A 35 14.07 -34.83 34.56
CA HIS A 35 12.71 -34.32 34.67
C HIS A 35 11.82 -34.95 33.60
N SER A 36 10.67 -35.47 34.05
CA SER A 36 9.67 -36.13 33.20
C SER A 36 8.98 -35.18 32.22
N VAL A 37 9.08 -33.86 32.44
CA VAL A 37 8.44 -32.86 31.58
C VAL A 37 9.45 -32.40 30.52
N PRO A 38 9.31 -32.85 29.26
CA PRO A 38 10.12 -32.35 28.17
C PRO A 38 9.81 -30.88 27.91
N LYS A 39 10.86 -30.08 27.66
CA LYS A 39 10.73 -28.66 27.35
C LYS A 39 11.24 -28.39 25.94
N PHE A 40 10.72 -27.33 25.34
CA PHE A 40 11.28 -26.83 24.10
C PHE A 40 12.58 -26.12 24.41
N ASP A 41 13.56 -26.28 23.54
CA ASP A 41 14.86 -25.70 23.76
C ASP A 41 15.44 -25.20 22.44
N ILE A 42 15.86 -23.94 22.45
CA ILE A 42 16.49 -23.28 21.32
C ILE A 42 17.92 -22.93 21.70
N ARG A 43 18.88 -23.61 21.09
CA ARG A 43 20.31 -23.33 21.28
C ARG A 43 21.13 -23.74 20.07
N ALA A 44 22.36 -23.25 20.02
CA ALA A 44 23.33 -23.78 19.07
C ALA A 44 24.08 -24.97 19.66
N TRP A 45 24.09 -26.06 18.90
CA TRP A 45 24.79 -27.31 19.18
C TRP A 45 25.98 -27.47 18.22
N ASP A 46 27.00 -28.21 18.66
CA ASP A 46 28.03 -28.71 17.74
C ASP A 46 27.48 -29.89 16.91
N ARG A 47 28.23 -30.26 15.86
CA ARG A 47 27.83 -31.34 14.92
C ARG A 47 27.58 -32.69 15.60
N ASN A 48 28.14 -32.90 16.79
CA ASN A 48 28.04 -34.15 17.55
C ASN A 48 27.12 -34.02 18.79
N HIS A 49 26.37 -32.91 18.94
CA HIS A 49 25.52 -32.59 20.09
C HIS A 49 26.16 -32.79 21.47
N THR A 50 27.49 -32.66 21.53
CA THR A 50 28.30 -32.82 22.75
C THR A 50 28.42 -31.51 23.49
N HIS A 51 28.58 -30.42 22.75
CA HIS A 51 28.71 -29.07 23.30
C HIS A 51 27.50 -28.22 22.93
N MET A 52 27.07 -27.44 23.91
CA MET A 52 25.93 -26.55 23.80
C MET A 52 26.37 -25.12 24.08
N SER A 53 25.85 -24.19 23.30
CA SER A 53 26.00 -22.75 23.56
C SER A 53 24.91 -22.23 24.50
N ARG A 54 25.00 -20.95 24.86
CA ARG A 54 23.93 -20.27 25.61
C ARG A 54 22.64 -20.29 24.79
N GLY A 55 21.59 -20.84 25.37
CA GLY A 55 20.27 -21.00 24.75
C GLY A 55 19.14 -20.52 25.64
N ILE A 56 17.92 -20.77 25.16
CA ILE A 56 16.69 -20.54 25.91
C ILE A 56 15.88 -21.84 25.94
N THR A 57 15.37 -22.17 27.12
CA THR A 57 14.43 -23.26 27.31
C THR A 57 13.04 -22.66 27.54
N LEU A 58 12.05 -23.17 26.81
CA LEU A 58 10.68 -22.70 26.80
C LEU A 58 9.75 -23.81 27.30
N TYR A 59 8.77 -23.44 28.11
CA TYR A 59 7.64 -24.29 28.43
C TYR A 59 6.68 -24.41 27.24
N ALA A 60 5.80 -25.41 27.28
CA ALA A 60 4.82 -25.64 26.22
C ALA A 60 3.92 -24.41 25.99
N ASP A 61 3.50 -23.74 27.05
CA ASP A 61 2.62 -22.55 26.95
C ASP A 61 3.36 -21.35 26.36
N GLU A 62 4.62 -21.14 26.74
CA GLU A 62 5.48 -20.09 26.18
C GLU A 62 5.74 -20.32 24.69
N MET A 63 5.97 -21.56 24.28
CA MET A 63 6.16 -21.90 22.86
C MET A 63 4.89 -21.63 22.05
N ARG A 64 3.70 -21.97 22.58
CA ARG A 64 2.42 -21.64 21.91
C ARG A 64 2.24 -20.13 21.79
N GLN A 65 2.54 -19.38 22.85
CA GLN A 65 2.43 -17.92 22.82
C GLN A 65 3.40 -17.30 21.82
N LEU A 66 4.65 -17.79 21.76
CA LEU A 66 5.66 -17.33 20.82
C LEU A 66 5.20 -17.50 19.36
N VAL A 67 4.67 -18.68 19.03
CA VAL A 67 4.14 -18.96 17.69
C VAL A 67 2.93 -18.07 17.38
N SER A 68 2.01 -17.91 18.33
CA SER A 68 0.84 -17.04 18.16
C SER A 68 1.23 -15.59 17.88
N LEU A 69 2.20 -15.05 18.62
CA LEU A 69 2.68 -13.68 18.44
C LEU A 69 3.38 -13.51 17.08
N TYR A 70 4.18 -14.49 16.66
CA TYR A 70 4.84 -14.46 15.37
C TYR A 70 3.85 -14.48 14.20
N LEU A 71 2.82 -15.33 14.25
CA LEU A 71 1.79 -15.39 13.21
C LEU A 71 0.97 -14.10 13.16
N ALA A 72 0.60 -13.54 14.31
CA ALA A 72 -0.11 -12.26 14.37
C ALA A 72 0.72 -11.11 13.74
N TYR A 73 2.02 -11.06 14.03
CA TYR A 73 2.93 -10.10 13.43
C TYR A 73 3.02 -10.24 11.90
N GLN A 74 3.11 -11.46 11.38
CA GLN A 74 3.16 -11.68 9.93
C GLN A 74 1.89 -11.21 9.24
N ASN A 75 0.72 -11.51 9.81
CA ASN A 75 -0.56 -11.08 9.25
C ASN A 75 -0.71 -9.54 9.28
N GLN A 76 -0.22 -8.89 10.33
CA GLN A 76 -0.23 -7.43 10.39
C GLN A 76 0.70 -6.84 9.33
N LYS A 77 1.91 -7.39 9.21
CA LYS A 77 2.91 -6.94 8.24
C LYS A 77 2.37 -7.00 6.81
N THR A 78 1.71 -8.09 6.41
CA THR A 78 1.17 -8.22 5.05
C THR A 78 0.05 -7.21 4.77
N VAL A 79 -0.79 -6.92 5.77
CA VAL A 79 -1.83 -5.89 5.66
C VAL A 79 -1.23 -4.49 5.53
N ASP A 80 -0.19 -4.20 6.30
CA ASP A 80 0.49 -2.90 6.27
C ASP A 80 1.24 -2.69 4.95
N GLU A 81 1.88 -3.73 4.42
CA GLU A 81 2.49 -3.72 3.08
C GLU A 81 1.43 -3.46 1.99
N ALA A 82 0.30 -4.18 2.02
CA ALA A 82 -0.78 -3.98 1.05
C ALA A 82 -1.41 -2.57 1.10
N LYS A 83 -1.52 -1.99 2.30
CA LYS A 83 -2.00 -0.60 2.45
C LYS A 83 -1.00 0.40 1.91
N ALA A 84 0.30 0.17 2.12
CA ALA A 84 1.35 1.03 1.59
C ALA A 84 1.34 1.03 0.05
N ASP A 85 1.15 -0.14 -0.57
CA ASP A 85 1.01 -0.25 -2.02
C ASP A 85 -0.23 0.51 -2.53
N GLN A 86 -1.39 0.33 -1.88
CA GLN A 86 -2.61 1.07 -2.22
C GLN A 86 -2.48 2.59 -2.05
N GLU A 87 -1.77 3.03 -1.01
CA GLU A 87 -1.51 4.45 -0.76
C GLU A 87 -0.56 5.03 -1.81
N ALA A 88 0.46 4.27 -2.23
CA ALA A 88 1.36 4.67 -3.31
C ALA A 88 0.60 4.86 -4.63
N ASP A 89 -0.23 3.89 -5.02
CA ASP A 89 -1.07 3.96 -6.22
C ASP A 89 -2.01 5.18 -6.17
N ARG A 90 -2.65 5.40 -5.00
CA ARG A 90 -3.52 6.56 -4.77
C ARG A 90 -2.76 7.87 -4.91
N MET A 91 -1.54 7.94 -4.37
CA MET A 91 -0.71 9.14 -4.41
C MET A 91 -0.25 9.46 -5.83
N GLU A 92 0.13 8.44 -6.61
CA GLU A 92 0.47 8.60 -8.02
C GLU A 92 -0.71 9.18 -8.81
N TYR A 93 -1.92 8.67 -8.59
CA TYR A 93 -3.12 9.20 -9.23
C TYR A 93 -3.40 10.67 -8.86
N LEU A 94 -3.28 11.01 -7.58
CA LEU A 94 -3.48 12.39 -7.12
C LEU A 94 -2.43 13.35 -7.69
N GLU A 95 -1.19 12.90 -7.81
CA GLU A 95 -0.13 13.66 -8.44
C GLU A 95 -0.39 13.88 -9.92
N TYR A 96 -0.78 12.83 -10.65
CA TYR A 96 -1.18 12.92 -12.05
C TYR A 96 -2.32 13.92 -12.24
N ARG A 97 -3.36 13.86 -11.40
CA ARG A 97 -4.50 14.77 -11.46
C ARG A 97 -4.07 16.22 -11.21
N ARG A 98 -3.30 16.48 -10.14
CA ARG A 98 -2.75 17.80 -9.83
C ARG A 98 -1.94 18.36 -11.00
N LYS A 99 -1.07 17.53 -11.58
CA LYS A 99 -0.22 17.91 -12.71
C LYS A 99 -1.06 18.28 -13.94
N THR A 100 -2.11 17.51 -14.22
CA THR A 100 -3.03 17.76 -15.34
C THR A 100 -3.84 19.04 -15.14
N GLU A 101 -4.36 19.27 -13.94
CA GLU A 101 -5.06 20.51 -13.59
C GLU A 101 -4.15 21.74 -13.73
N GLN A 102 -2.88 21.64 -13.31
CA GLN A 102 -1.90 22.70 -13.48
C GLN A 102 -1.64 23.02 -14.95
N TYR A 103 -1.49 22.01 -15.82
CA TYR A 103 -1.34 22.24 -17.26
C TYR A 103 -2.57 22.92 -17.85
N ARG A 104 -3.78 22.47 -17.49
CA ARG A 104 -5.03 23.06 -17.97
C ARG A 104 -5.19 24.51 -17.50
N ALA A 105 -4.85 24.79 -16.24
CA ALA A 105 -4.88 26.14 -15.69
C ALA A 105 -3.84 27.04 -16.36
N ALA A 106 -2.63 26.54 -16.60
CA ALA A 106 -1.58 27.28 -17.29
C ALA A 106 -1.97 27.60 -18.75
N SER A 107 -2.54 26.63 -19.48
CA SER A 107 -3.00 26.87 -20.86
C SER A 107 -4.15 27.87 -20.91
N ALA A 108 -5.12 27.79 -19.99
CA ALA A 108 -6.20 28.77 -19.89
C ALA A 108 -5.69 30.17 -19.51
N ALA A 109 -4.71 30.26 -18.60
CA ALA A 109 -4.07 31.52 -18.24
C ALA A 109 -3.30 32.14 -19.41
N GLU A 110 -2.62 31.34 -20.23
CA GLU A 110 -1.93 31.80 -21.43
C GLU A 110 -2.92 32.32 -22.49
N GLU A 111 -4.03 31.62 -22.69
CA GLU A 111 -5.10 32.03 -23.61
C GLU A 111 -5.79 33.34 -23.17
N THR A 112 -6.08 33.49 -21.88
CA THR A 112 -6.63 34.74 -21.33
C THR A 112 -5.63 35.90 -21.37
N ALA A 113 -4.33 35.65 -21.16
CA ALA A 113 -3.29 36.66 -21.31
C ALA A 113 -3.14 37.13 -22.77
N ALA A 114 -3.31 36.23 -23.74
CA ALA A 114 -3.31 36.57 -25.16
C ALA A 114 -4.56 37.38 -25.59
N TYR A 115 -5.69 37.23 -24.89
CA TYR A 115 -6.93 37.96 -25.14
C TYR A 115 -7.08 39.26 -24.31
N ALA A 116 -6.04 39.69 -23.57
CA ALA A 116 -6.10 40.94 -22.84
C ALA A 116 -6.46 42.11 -23.78
N PRO A 117 -7.57 42.83 -23.57
CA PRO A 117 -7.99 43.90 -24.47
C PRO A 117 -6.93 45.00 -24.47
N ASN A 118 -6.34 45.27 -25.64
CA ASN A 118 -5.48 46.43 -25.87
C ASN A 118 -6.30 47.70 -25.67
N ASN A 119 -6.42 48.16 -24.43
CA ASN A 119 -6.99 49.47 -24.13
C ASN A 119 -5.94 50.54 -24.48
N ARG A 120 -5.80 50.83 -25.78
CA ARG A 120 -5.09 52.01 -26.25
C ARG A 120 -6.00 53.21 -26.03
N THR A 121 -5.83 53.89 -24.91
CA THR A 121 -6.42 55.21 -24.68
C THR A 121 -5.97 56.14 -25.82
N SER A 122 -6.90 56.51 -26.69
CA SER A 122 -6.68 57.55 -27.69
C SER A 122 -6.49 58.89 -26.96
N PRO A 123 -5.46 59.70 -27.24
CA PRO A 123 -5.30 60.98 -26.57
C PRO A 123 -6.41 61.95 -26.99
N ASP A 124 -7.15 62.38 -25.99
CA ASP A 124 -8.21 63.38 -26.00
C ASP A 124 -7.76 64.67 -26.72
N ILE A 125 -8.34 64.94 -27.90
CA ILE A 125 -8.30 66.26 -28.54
C ILE A 125 -9.59 66.97 -28.13
N GLY A 126 -9.47 67.83 -27.12
CA GLY A 126 -10.59 68.54 -26.54
C GLY A 126 -11.24 69.59 -27.45
N ALA A 127 -12.52 69.83 -27.17
CA ALA A 127 -13.22 71.14 -27.08
C ALA A 127 -14.69 71.03 -27.56
N PRO A 128 -15.59 71.96 -27.19
CA PRO A 128 -15.79 72.56 -25.87
C PRO A 128 -17.27 72.52 -25.43
N ASP A 129 -17.44 72.75 -24.13
CA ASP A 129 -18.69 73.01 -23.40
C ASP A 129 -19.56 74.11 -24.04
N ARG A 130 -20.84 73.79 -24.27
CA ARG A 130 -21.95 74.75 -24.49
C ARG A 130 -23.23 74.26 -23.83
N ASN A 131 -23.31 74.52 -22.53
CA ASN A 131 -24.48 74.86 -21.72
C ASN A 131 -25.88 74.96 -22.40
N ALA A 132 -26.88 74.35 -21.71
CA ALA A 132 -28.14 74.96 -21.23
C ALA A 132 -29.49 74.36 -21.69
N MET A 133 -30.25 73.87 -20.68
CA MET A 133 -31.72 74.00 -20.44
C MET A 133 -32.71 73.29 -21.40
N ALA A 134 -33.81 72.67 -20.99
CA ALA A 134 -34.51 72.47 -19.71
C ALA A 134 -35.58 71.34 -19.84
N ASP A 135 -36.18 70.98 -18.69
CA ASP A 135 -37.53 70.42 -18.44
C ASP A 135 -37.80 68.89 -18.42
N GLU A 136 -37.72 68.34 -17.19
CA GLU A 136 -38.81 67.72 -16.37
C GLU A 136 -39.57 66.43 -16.83
N PRO A 137 -40.20 65.64 -15.92
CA PRO A 137 -39.95 64.20 -15.78
C PRO A 137 -41.24 63.32 -15.73
N LEU A 138 -41.07 62.08 -15.24
CA LEU A 138 -42.00 61.05 -14.73
C LEU A 138 -42.39 59.86 -15.62
N ALA A 139 -42.07 58.66 -15.09
CA ALA A 139 -42.99 57.53 -14.77
C ALA A 139 -42.25 56.19 -15.03
N SER A 140 -41.72 55.50 -14.00
CA SER A 140 -42.38 54.49 -13.12
C SER A 140 -42.32 53.04 -13.67
N MET A 141 -41.87 52.11 -12.81
CA MET A 141 -42.20 50.65 -12.78
C MET A 141 -41.51 49.80 -13.88
N GLU A 142 -40.97 48.59 -13.68
CA GLU A 142 -41.06 47.55 -12.65
C GLU A 142 -39.74 46.75 -12.51
N GLU A 143 -39.60 46.03 -11.39
CA GLU A 143 -38.63 44.95 -11.21
C GLU A 143 -38.92 43.74 -12.11
N GLY A 144 -37.87 43.07 -12.56
CA GLY A 144 -37.97 41.81 -13.28
C GLY A 144 -36.68 41.02 -13.18
N ALA A 145 -36.55 40.23 -12.11
CA ALA A 145 -35.57 39.17 -12.02
C ALA A 145 -35.78 38.20 -13.20
N THR A 146 -34.73 37.94 -13.98
CA THR A 146 -34.75 36.86 -14.98
C THR A 146 -33.76 35.81 -14.52
N GLU A 147 -34.31 34.74 -13.96
CA GLU A 147 -33.67 33.45 -13.78
C GLU A 147 -33.18 32.93 -15.13
N VAL A 148 -31.98 32.36 -15.16
CA VAL A 148 -31.47 31.56 -16.28
C VAL A 148 -31.42 30.10 -15.82
N PRO A 149 -31.85 29.14 -16.67
CA PRO A 149 -32.39 27.86 -16.22
C PRO A 149 -31.32 26.80 -15.91
N GLU A 150 -31.68 25.88 -15.00
CA GLU A 150 -30.98 24.61 -14.74
C GLU A 150 -30.88 23.77 -16.02
N GLU A 151 -29.66 23.54 -16.50
CA GLU A 151 -29.39 22.55 -17.53
C GLU A 151 -29.18 21.18 -16.87
N SER A 152 -30.00 20.23 -17.31
CA SER A 152 -30.20 18.91 -16.73
C SER A 152 -28.99 17.99 -16.93
N VAL A 153 -28.50 17.43 -15.83
CA VAL A 153 -27.54 16.33 -15.83
C VAL A 153 -28.30 15.02 -16.10
N PRO A 154 -27.96 14.23 -17.13
CA PRO A 154 -28.48 12.87 -17.23
C PRO A 154 -27.68 11.95 -16.30
N GLY A 155 -28.37 11.33 -15.35
CA GLY A 155 -27.83 10.28 -14.49
C GLY A 155 -27.64 8.96 -15.25
N PRO A 156 -26.87 8.01 -14.70
CA PRO A 156 -26.63 6.72 -15.34
C PRO A 156 -27.80 5.75 -15.07
N GLU A 157 -28.54 5.36 -16.11
CA GLU A 157 -29.41 4.19 -16.07
C GLU A 157 -28.63 2.93 -16.44
N THR A 158 -28.74 1.93 -15.57
CA THR A 158 -28.49 0.51 -15.80
C THR A 158 -29.56 0.00 -16.79
N ASP A 159 -29.35 -0.97 -17.68
CA ASP A 159 -29.00 -2.37 -17.43
C ASP A 159 -28.77 -3.11 -18.77
N GLU A 160 -28.20 -4.31 -18.67
CA GLU A 160 -28.26 -5.42 -19.63
C GLU A 160 -27.52 -5.29 -20.98
N TYR A 161 -26.25 -5.72 -21.00
CA TYR A 161 -25.76 -6.66 -22.03
C TYR A 161 -24.69 -7.58 -21.41
N ALA A 162 -25.16 -8.63 -20.74
CA ALA A 162 -24.40 -9.85 -20.62
C ALA A 162 -24.58 -10.64 -21.92
N GLN A 163 -23.53 -10.74 -22.74
CA GLN A 163 -23.19 -11.95 -23.51
C GLN A 163 -21.88 -11.77 -24.30
N ASP A 164 -20.94 -12.67 -24.00
CA ASP A 164 -19.88 -13.19 -24.86
C ASP A 164 -18.71 -12.28 -25.25
N VAL A 165 -17.70 -12.21 -24.36
CA VAL A 165 -16.30 -12.13 -24.79
C VAL A 165 -15.51 -13.26 -24.11
N PRO A 166 -14.94 -14.21 -24.87
CA PRO A 166 -14.32 -15.41 -24.30
C PRO A 166 -13.03 -15.10 -23.54
N MET A 167 -12.94 -15.74 -22.37
CA MET A 167 -11.72 -15.98 -21.61
C MET A 167 -10.75 -16.83 -22.44
N ASP A 168 -9.67 -16.25 -22.95
CA ASP A 168 -8.34 -16.88 -23.08
C ASP A 168 -7.39 -15.97 -23.85
N VAL A 169 -6.39 -15.40 -23.16
CA VAL A 169 -5.16 -14.93 -23.79
C VAL A 169 -4.01 -15.71 -23.15
N PRO A 170 -3.34 -16.61 -23.89
CA PRO A 170 -2.33 -17.49 -23.33
C PRO A 170 -1.04 -16.72 -23.02
N MET A 171 -0.52 -16.93 -21.80
CA MET A 171 0.83 -16.54 -21.42
C MET A 171 1.86 -17.35 -22.22
N PRO A 172 2.99 -16.76 -22.66
CA PRO A 172 4.04 -17.53 -23.33
C PRO A 172 4.71 -18.49 -22.34
N VAL A 173 4.56 -19.78 -22.64
CA VAL A 173 5.20 -20.92 -21.98
C VAL A 173 6.65 -21.01 -22.47
N ASN A 174 7.62 -20.79 -21.58
CA ASN A 174 9.00 -21.25 -21.78
C ASN A 174 9.20 -22.55 -20.98
N GLN A 175 9.01 -23.68 -21.68
CA GLN A 175 9.63 -24.98 -21.37
C GLN A 175 11.08 -24.93 -21.90
N ASP A 176 12.10 -25.57 -21.37
CA ASP A 176 12.32 -26.46 -20.24
C ASP A 176 13.86 -26.63 -20.17
N SER A 177 14.43 -26.67 -18.97
CA SER A 177 15.73 -27.33 -18.76
C SER A 177 15.86 -27.76 -17.30
N GLY A 178 15.18 -28.86 -16.97
CA GLY A 178 15.73 -30.03 -16.28
C GLY A 178 16.45 -29.85 -14.94
N ALA A 179 15.83 -30.36 -13.87
CA ALA A 179 16.53 -31.05 -12.78
C ALA A 179 15.54 -31.88 -11.92
N ASP A 180 15.70 -33.20 -12.04
CA ASP A 180 15.54 -34.27 -11.04
C ASP A 180 14.72 -34.01 -9.76
N ALA A 181 13.63 -34.78 -9.61
CA ALA A 181 13.19 -35.28 -8.31
C ALA A 181 12.37 -36.57 -8.47
N ALA A 182 13.03 -37.72 -8.27
CA ALA A 182 12.37 -38.97 -7.94
C ALA A 182 12.96 -39.50 -6.63
N CYS A 183 12.26 -39.26 -5.51
CA CYS A 183 12.31 -40.12 -4.33
C CYS A 183 11.18 -39.74 -3.36
N ALA A 184 10.14 -40.58 -3.35
CA ALA A 184 9.20 -40.70 -2.24
C ALA A 184 9.07 -42.19 -1.90
N ALA A 185 9.76 -42.61 -0.85
CA ALA A 185 9.44 -43.75 0.00
C ALA A 185 10.25 -43.60 1.30
N PHE A 186 9.56 -43.67 2.43
CA PHE A 186 9.97 -43.50 3.84
C PHE A 186 9.91 -42.10 4.43
#